data_AF-A0A7W5THW7-F1
#
_entry.id   AF-A0A7W5THW7-F1
#
_cell.length_a   1.000
_cell.length_b   1.000
_cell.length_c   1.000
_cell.angle_alpha   90.00
_cell.angle_beta   90.00
_cell.angle_gamma   90.00
#
_symmetry.space_group_name_H-M   'P 1'
#
loop_
_entity.id
_entity.type
_entity.pdbx_description
1 polymer ?
#
loop_
_entity_poly.entity_id
_entity_poly.type
_entity_poly.pdbx_seq_one_letter_code
_entity_poly.pdbx_strand_id
1 'polypeptide(L)'
;MPISGSTIRRMRRLRNMKQEHLAELLAVNQATVSRWERDILPVTTAQAKRLESIFASASSSADAALKRLVEDSRRKVHLICDRTHRLLAASNTRQSEWRLPLSVFLGKPLFSYASDEIVAAERGLTGLGWHDGKVNSLTLKIGENGNPHLPILAGQVLWERIVLADGSVARLVTTLD
;
A
#
# COMPACT_ATOMS: atom_id res chain seq x y z
N MET A 1 3.46 -15.46 -3.02
CA MET A 1 2.71 -16.11 -1.92
C MET A 1 1.28 -16.28 -2.36
N PRO A 2 0.61 -17.40 -2.04
CA PRO A 2 -0.80 -17.57 -2.37
C PRO A 2 -1.65 -16.49 -1.69
N ILE A 3 -2.64 -15.96 -2.40
CA ILE A 3 -3.60 -14.98 -1.86
C ILE A 3 -4.43 -15.63 -0.75
N SER A 4 -4.54 -14.99 0.41
CA SER A 4 -5.32 -15.53 1.53
C SER A 4 -6.83 -15.38 1.30
N GLY A 5 -7.62 -16.27 1.90
CA GLY A 5 -9.08 -16.21 1.90
C GLY A 5 -9.64 -14.89 2.44
N SER A 6 -9.04 -14.39 3.53
CA SER A 6 -9.33 -13.07 4.08
C SER A 6 -9.10 -11.95 3.07
N THR A 7 -8.04 -12.04 2.25
CA THR A 7 -7.75 -11.07 1.18
C THR A 7 -8.80 -11.14 0.08
N ILE A 8 -9.16 -12.35 -0.38
CA ILE A 8 -10.21 -12.54 -1.41
C ILE A 8 -11.54 -11.92 -0.94
N ARG A 9 -11.96 -12.21 0.30
CA ARG A 9 -13.20 -11.67 0.87
C ARG A 9 -13.17 -10.15 0.92
N ARG A 10 -12.06 -9.58 1.40
CA ARG A 10 -11.87 -8.13 1.51
C ARG A 10 -11.98 -7.47 0.14
N MET A 11 -11.27 -8.01 -0.84
CA MET A 11 -11.21 -7.50 -2.20
C MET A 11 -12.56 -7.51 -2.90
N ARG A 12 -13.26 -8.62 -2.77
CA ARG A 12 -14.62 -8.75 -3.25
C ARG A 12 -15.55 -7.71 -2.62
N ARG A 13 -15.45 -7.50 -1.30
CA ARG A 13 -16.28 -6.51 -0.58
C ARG A 13 -15.95 -5.06 -0.97
N LEU A 14 -14.67 -4.71 -1.12
CA LEU A 14 -14.25 -3.38 -1.57
C LEU A 14 -14.83 -3.03 -2.94
N ARG A 15 -15.05 -4.05 -3.78
CA ARG A 15 -15.67 -3.92 -5.11
C ARG A 15 -17.18 -4.16 -5.10
N ASN A 16 -17.82 -4.19 -3.92
CA ASN A 16 -19.26 -4.46 -3.74
C ASN A 16 -19.77 -5.72 -4.46
N MET A 17 -18.90 -6.72 -4.60
CA MET A 17 -19.17 -7.93 -5.38
C MET A 17 -19.79 -9.02 -4.48
N LYS A 18 -20.81 -9.73 -4.96
CA LYS A 18 -21.34 -10.93 -4.29
C LYS A 18 -20.43 -12.14 -4.55
N GLN A 19 -20.43 -13.15 -3.68
CA GLN A 19 -19.63 -14.36 -3.90
C GLN A 19 -20.02 -15.07 -5.21
N GLU A 20 -21.31 -15.07 -5.55
CA GLU A 20 -21.84 -15.60 -6.81
C GLU A 20 -21.22 -14.89 -8.01
N HIS A 21 -21.19 -13.57 -7.99
CA HIS A 21 -20.61 -12.78 -9.09
C HIS A 21 -19.10 -13.03 -9.26
N LEU A 22 -18.34 -13.14 -8.15
CA LEU A 22 -16.92 -13.52 -8.23
C LEU A 22 -16.75 -14.93 -8.81
N ALA A 23 -17.66 -15.84 -8.47
CA ALA A 23 -17.63 -17.21 -8.96
C ALA A 23 -17.87 -17.27 -10.47
N GLU A 24 -18.83 -16.49 -10.99
CA GLU A 24 -19.09 -16.34 -12.43
C GLU A 24 -17.85 -15.87 -13.19
N LEU A 25 -17.18 -14.81 -12.73
CA LEU A 25 -15.96 -14.27 -13.36
C LEU A 25 -14.81 -15.28 -13.41
N LEU A 26 -14.76 -16.17 -12.43
CA LEU A 26 -13.75 -17.22 -12.29
C LEU A 26 -14.18 -18.54 -12.93
N ALA A 27 -15.39 -18.64 -13.48
CA ALA A 27 -15.99 -19.87 -13.98
C ALA A 27 -15.97 -21.02 -12.94
N VAL A 28 -16.27 -20.70 -11.68
CA VAL A 28 -16.41 -21.65 -10.58
C VAL A 28 -17.79 -21.50 -9.93
N ASN A 29 -18.15 -22.38 -9.00
CA ASN A 29 -19.37 -22.22 -8.21
C ASN A 29 -19.13 -21.32 -6.97
N GLN A 30 -20.21 -20.74 -6.43
CA GLN A 30 -20.16 -19.87 -5.25
C GLN A 30 -19.61 -20.59 -4.00
N ALA A 31 -19.85 -21.90 -3.85
CA ALA A 31 -19.31 -22.68 -2.75
C ALA A 31 -17.78 -22.74 -2.75
N THR A 32 -17.15 -22.77 -3.93
CA THR A 32 -15.68 -22.69 -4.12
C THR A 32 -15.15 -21.37 -3.59
N VAL A 33 -15.78 -20.24 -3.96
CA VAL A 33 -15.41 -18.91 -3.45
C VAL A 33 -15.60 -18.83 -1.93
N SER A 34 -16.70 -19.36 -1.40
CA SER A 34 -16.95 -19.42 0.05
C SER A 34 -15.90 -20.24 0.80
N ARG A 35 -15.41 -21.34 0.22
CA ARG A 35 -14.33 -22.15 0.80
C ARG A 35 -12.97 -21.47 0.70
N TRP A 36 -12.68 -20.78 -0.41
CA TRP A 36 -11.48 -19.93 -0.53
C TRP A 36 -11.46 -18.84 0.52
N GLU A 37 -12.55 -18.09 0.68
CA GLU A 37 -12.64 -16.99 1.66
C GLU A 37 -12.52 -17.43 3.12
N ARG A 38 -12.68 -18.72 3.40
CA ARG A 38 -12.51 -19.34 4.73
C ARG A 38 -11.19 -20.08 4.88
N ASP A 39 -10.30 -20.00 3.88
CA ASP A 39 -9.04 -20.73 3.83
C ASP A 39 -9.20 -22.26 3.93
N ILE A 40 -10.35 -22.80 3.52
CA ILE A 40 -10.67 -24.24 3.54
C ILE A 40 -10.17 -24.94 2.27
N LEU A 41 -10.24 -24.26 1.14
CA LEU A 41 -9.77 -24.77 -0.14
C LEU A 41 -8.57 -23.93 -0.57
N PRO A 42 -7.42 -24.55 -0.93
CA PRO A 42 -6.30 -23.80 -1.48
C PRO A 42 -6.64 -23.23 -2.86
N VAL A 43 -6.12 -22.04 -3.14
CA VAL A 43 -6.21 -21.40 -4.46
C VAL A 43 -5.02 -21.84 -5.30
N THR A 44 -5.29 -22.39 -6.50
CA THR A 44 -4.21 -22.76 -7.44
C THR A 44 -3.52 -21.52 -8.00
N THR A 45 -2.30 -21.65 -8.50
CA THR A 45 -1.55 -20.54 -9.11
C THR A 45 -2.31 -19.89 -10.29
N ALA A 46 -3.02 -20.68 -11.10
CA ALA A 46 -3.81 -20.16 -12.21
C ALA A 46 -5.03 -19.34 -11.72
N GLN A 47 -5.70 -19.81 -10.67
CA GLN A 47 -6.82 -19.09 -10.06
C GLN A 47 -6.35 -17.81 -9.36
N ALA A 48 -5.18 -17.83 -8.72
CA ALA A 48 -4.57 -16.65 -8.11
C ALA A 48 -4.31 -15.57 -9.17
N LYS A 49 -3.72 -15.90 -10.32
CA LYS A 49 -3.52 -14.95 -11.43
C LYS A 49 -4.83 -14.36 -11.96
N ARG A 50 -5.89 -15.16 -12.02
CA ARG A 50 -7.21 -14.70 -12.49
C ARG A 50 -7.90 -13.80 -11.47
N LEU A 51 -7.80 -14.12 -10.17
CA LEU A 51 -8.21 -13.26 -9.07
C LEU A 51 -7.47 -11.92 -9.12
N GLU A 52 -6.14 -11.95 -9.27
CA GLU A 52 -5.31 -10.75 -9.44
C GLU A 52 -5.81 -9.89 -10.62
N SER A 53 -6.06 -10.50 -11.79
CA SER A 53 -6.59 -9.76 -12.95
C SER A 53 -7.98 -9.14 -12.71
N ILE A 54 -8.91 -9.88 -12.12
CA ILE A 54 -10.25 -9.38 -11.78
C ILE A 54 -10.17 -8.23 -10.79
N PHE A 55 -9.21 -8.31 -9.88
CA PHE A 55 -8.97 -7.32 -8.85
C PHE A 55 -8.04 -6.17 -9.27
N ALA A 56 -7.40 -6.27 -10.43
CA ALA A 56 -6.55 -5.24 -10.99
C ALA A 56 -7.32 -4.18 -11.79
N SER A 57 -8.62 -4.38 -12.09
CA SER A 57 -9.34 -3.49 -13.01
C SER A 57 -9.69 -2.12 -12.39
N ALA A 58 -9.31 -1.05 -13.12
CA ALA A 58 -9.51 0.39 -12.96
C ALA A 58 -9.13 1.00 -11.60
N SER A 59 -8.26 2.02 -11.64
CA SER A 59 -8.06 2.98 -10.55
C SER A 59 -9.44 3.35 -10.01
N SER A 60 -9.71 2.95 -8.77
CA SER A 60 -10.99 3.29 -8.19
C SER A 60 -11.09 4.80 -8.08
N SER A 61 -12.29 5.35 -8.19
CA SER A 61 -12.52 6.77 -7.89
C SER A 61 -11.98 7.15 -6.50
N ALA A 62 -11.93 6.19 -5.57
CA ALA A 62 -11.33 6.34 -4.25
C ALA A 62 -9.80 6.50 -4.30
N ASP A 63 -9.07 5.69 -5.06
CA ASP A 63 -7.61 5.81 -5.18
C ASP A 63 -7.24 7.11 -5.91
N ALA A 64 -8.00 7.49 -6.94
CA ALA A 64 -7.83 8.76 -7.63
C ALA A 64 -8.12 9.96 -6.70
N ALA A 65 -9.16 9.87 -5.87
CA ALA A 65 -9.46 10.87 -4.85
C ALA A 65 -8.36 10.95 -3.78
N LEU A 66 -7.88 9.81 -3.27
CA LEU A 66 -6.77 9.74 -2.33
C LEU A 66 -5.51 10.37 -2.91
N LYS A 67 -5.16 10.02 -4.15
CA LYS A 67 -4.00 10.60 -4.85
C LYS A 67 -4.10 12.13 -4.88
N ARG A 68 -5.24 12.67 -5.32
CA ARG A 68 -5.47 14.12 -5.38
C ARG A 68 -5.38 14.77 -3.99
N LEU A 69 -5.96 14.15 -2.96
CA LEU A 69 -5.85 14.64 -1.57
C LEU A 69 -4.39 14.65 -1.06
N VAL A 70 -3.59 13.66 -1.44
CA VAL A 70 -2.16 13.63 -1.12
C VAL A 70 -1.41 14.74 -1.86
N GLU A 71 -1.62 14.87 -3.18
CA GLU A 71 -0.95 15.86 -4.02
C GLU A 71 -1.26 17.31 -3.59
N ASP A 72 -2.51 17.59 -3.23
CA ASP A 72 -3.00 18.90 -2.79
C ASP A 72 -2.74 19.21 -1.30
N SER A 73 -2.18 18.26 -0.54
CA SER A 73 -1.93 18.45 0.89
C SER A 73 -0.91 19.55 1.14
N ARG A 74 -1.23 20.46 2.07
CA ARG A 74 -0.27 21.49 2.54
C ARG A 74 0.81 20.92 3.45
N ARG A 75 0.58 19.74 4.04
CA ARG A 75 1.58 19.05 4.87
C ARG A 75 2.57 18.31 3.97
N LYS A 76 3.76 18.03 4.50
CA LYS A 76 4.77 17.18 3.84
C LYS A 76 4.29 15.73 3.89
N VAL A 77 3.59 15.28 2.85
CA VAL A 77 2.95 13.95 2.79
C VAL A 77 3.39 13.23 1.53
N HIS A 78 3.59 11.92 1.62
CA HIS A 78 3.69 11.06 0.44
C HIS A 78 3.07 9.69 0.71
N LEU A 79 2.68 9.03 -0.36
CA LEU A 79 2.05 7.71 -0.35
C LEU A 79 2.97 6.73 -1.08
N ILE A 80 3.29 5.62 -0.42
CA ILE A 80 4.11 4.54 -1.02
C ILE A 80 3.36 3.21 -0.96
N CYS A 81 3.70 2.26 -1.82
CA CYS A 81 3.30 0.87 -1.62
C CYS A 81 4.04 0.29 -0.39
N ASP A 82 3.32 -0.30 0.57
CA ASP A 82 3.90 -0.79 1.84
C ASP A 82 4.95 -1.89 1.62
N ARG A 83 4.78 -2.73 0.59
CA ARG A 83 5.65 -3.89 0.34
C ARG A 83 6.85 -3.58 -0.56
N THR A 84 6.67 -2.70 -1.54
CA THR A 84 7.69 -2.41 -2.56
C THR A 84 8.34 -1.04 -2.38
N HIS A 85 7.82 -0.24 -1.45
CA HIS A 85 8.21 1.15 -1.18
C HIS A 85 8.15 2.06 -2.41
N ARG A 86 7.42 1.64 -3.45
CA ARG A 86 7.24 2.45 -4.66
C ARG A 86 6.43 3.69 -4.36
N LEU A 87 6.92 4.84 -4.78
CA LEU A 87 6.17 6.09 -4.65
C LEU A 87 4.91 6.07 -5.52
N LEU A 88 3.77 6.37 -4.93
CA LEU A 88 2.46 6.40 -5.59
C LEU A 88 1.96 7.85 -5.78
N ALA A 89 2.20 8.71 -4.79
CA ALA A 89 1.84 10.13 -4.80
C ALA A 89 2.69 10.90 -3.79
N ALA A 90 2.88 12.21 -3.99
CA ALA A 90 3.53 13.09 -3.02
C ALA A 90 2.92 14.49 -3.08
N SER A 91 2.79 15.14 -1.92
CA SER A 91 2.31 16.51 -1.85
C SER A 91 3.31 17.49 -2.44
N ASN A 92 2.83 18.63 -2.95
CA ASN A 92 3.71 19.68 -3.47
C ASN A 92 4.70 20.17 -2.40
N THR A 93 4.25 20.29 -1.13
CA THR A 93 5.12 20.65 -0.01
C THR A 93 6.24 19.62 0.19
N ARG A 94 5.94 18.32 0.08
CA ARG A 94 6.97 17.27 0.17
C ARG A 94 7.96 17.35 -1.00
N GLN A 95 7.44 17.53 -2.22
CA GLN A 95 8.27 17.59 -3.42
C GLN A 95 9.25 18.76 -3.40
N SER A 96 8.89 19.89 -2.78
CA SER A 96 9.79 21.05 -2.67
C SER A 96 11.07 20.80 -1.86
N GLU A 97 11.11 19.74 -1.04
CA GLU A 97 12.31 19.34 -0.31
C GLU A 97 13.28 18.55 -1.20
N TRP A 98 12.77 17.94 -2.28
CA TRP A 98 13.55 17.09 -3.16
C TRP A 98 14.33 17.91 -4.18
N ARG A 99 15.49 17.38 -4.58
CA ARG A 99 16.39 18.05 -5.54
C ARG A 99 16.21 17.55 -6.97
N LEU A 100 15.46 16.48 -7.18
CA LEU A 100 15.05 15.98 -8.49
C LEU A 100 13.52 16.04 -8.64
N PRO A 101 13.00 16.16 -9.88
CA PRO A 101 11.56 16.23 -10.10
C PRO A 101 10.86 14.91 -9.74
N LEU A 102 9.57 15.00 -9.37
CA LEU A 102 8.74 13.84 -9.01
C LEU A 102 8.79 12.71 -10.04
N SER A 103 8.89 13.02 -11.34
CA SER A 103 8.95 12.04 -12.43
C SER A 103 10.11 11.06 -12.31
N VAL A 104 11.20 11.44 -11.62
CA VAL A 104 12.35 10.54 -11.35
C VAL A 104 11.98 9.49 -10.31
N PHE A 105 11.13 9.84 -9.35
CA PHE A 105 10.80 9.01 -8.19
C PHE A 105 9.49 8.25 -8.32
N LEU A 106 8.54 8.76 -9.11
CA LEU A 106 7.21 8.16 -9.23
C LEU A 106 7.30 6.70 -9.72
N GLY A 107 6.65 5.80 -9.00
CA GLY A 107 6.67 4.37 -9.25
C GLY A 107 8.00 3.67 -8.94
N LYS A 108 9.01 4.37 -8.43
CA LYS A 108 10.31 3.83 -8.03
C LYS A 108 10.35 3.56 -6.52
N PRO A 109 11.05 2.50 -6.08
CA PRO A 109 11.22 2.21 -4.66
C PRO A 109 12.03 3.31 -3.99
N LEU A 110 11.50 3.90 -2.92
CA LEU A 110 12.20 4.93 -2.15
C LEU A 110 13.08 4.38 -1.03
N PHE A 111 13.01 3.08 -0.74
CA PHE A 111 13.70 2.48 0.40
C PHE A 111 15.23 2.60 0.31
N SER A 112 15.80 2.72 -0.89
CA SER A 112 17.23 2.99 -1.08
C SER A 112 17.68 4.36 -0.56
N TYR A 113 16.75 5.28 -0.27
CA TYR A 113 17.00 6.60 0.29
C TYR A 113 16.71 6.66 1.79
N ALA A 114 16.30 5.55 2.42
CA ALA A 114 15.93 5.54 3.83
C ALA A 114 17.12 5.90 4.75
N SER A 115 16.85 6.63 5.83
CA SER A 115 17.81 6.77 6.94
C SER A 115 17.94 5.45 7.70
N ASP A 116 18.97 5.32 8.54
CA ASP A 116 19.19 4.13 9.34
C ASP A 116 18.02 3.82 10.29
N GLU A 117 17.37 4.85 10.84
CA GLU A 117 16.18 4.71 11.69
C GLU A 117 14.98 4.19 10.91
N ILE A 118 14.79 4.64 9.67
CA ILE A 118 13.73 4.13 8.79
C ILE A 118 13.99 2.65 8.47
N VAL A 119 15.25 2.30 8.16
CA VAL A 119 15.65 0.91 7.91
C VAL A 119 15.41 0.04 9.15
N ALA A 120 15.77 0.52 10.34
CA ALA A 120 15.56 -0.19 11.60
C ALA A 120 14.06 -0.36 11.91
N ALA A 121 13.26 0.69 11.74
CA ALA A 121 11.81 0.66 11.93
C ALA A 121 11.16 -0.35 10.98
N GLU A 122 11.55 -0.38 9.70
CA GLU A 122 11.03 -1.32 8.70
C GLU A 122 11.26 -2.78 9.12
N ARG A 123 12.45 -3.11 9.63
CA ARG A 123 12.77 -4.47 10.13
C ARG A 123 11.88 -4.89 11.30
N GLY A 124 11.45 -3.93 12.13
CA GLY A 124 10.61 -4.17 13.31
C GLY A 124 9.12 -4.36 13.02
N LEU A 125 8.64 -3.97 11.83
CA LEU A 125 7.19 -3.94 11.51
C LEU A 125 6.50 -5.30 11.64
N THR A 126 7.19 -6.39 11.26
CA THR A 126 6.64 -7.75 11.40
C THR A 126 6.35 -8.08 12.86
N GLY A 127 7.28 -7.77 13.77
CA GLY A 127 7.11 -8.02 15.21
C GLY A 127 5.97 -7.21 15.83
N LEU A 128 5.69 -6.03 15.27
CA LEU A 128 4.57 -5.17 15.68
C LEU A 128 3.22 -5.63 15.10
N GLY A 129 3.19 -6.64 14.23
CA GLY A 129 1.96 -7.07 13.55
C GLY A 129 1.42 -6.04 12.55
N TRP A 130 2.30 -5.17 12.03
CA TRP A 130 1.94 -4.14 11.04
C TRP A 130 1.28 -4.77 9.81
N HIS A 131 1.92 -5.77 9.19
CA HIS A 131 1.41 -6.38 7.97
C HIS A 131 0.11 -7.17 8.18
N ASP A 132 -0.15 -7.64 9.41
CA ASP A 132 -1.38 -8.33 9.80
C ASP A 132 -2.53 -7.37 10.16
N GLY A 133 -2.27 -6.06 10.15
CA GLY A 133 -3.26 -5.03 10.51
C GLY A 133 -3.54 -4.91 12.01
N LYS A 134 -2.68 -5.47 12.88
CA LYS A 134 -2.77 -5.28 14.34
C LYS A 134 -2.44 -3.85 14.74
N VAL A 135 -1.54 -3.21 13.98
CA VAL A 135 -1.17 -1.80 14.13
C VAL A 135 -1.43 -1.09 12.80
N ASN A 136 -2.17 0.02 12.84
CA ASN A 136 -2.55 0.79 11.66
C ASN A 136 -1.83 2.14 11.54
N SER A 137 -1.16 2.58 12.61
CA SER A 137 -0.39 3.81 12.64
C SER A 137 0.85 3.66 13.53
N LEU A 138 1.96 4.27 13.12
CA LEU A 138 3.21 4.29 13.89
C LEU A 138 3.87 5.66 13.73
N THR A 139 4.22 6.30 14.85
CA THR A 139 5.09 7.49 14.84
C THR A 139 6.52 7.08 15.14
N LEU A 140 7.47 7.59 14.38
CA LEU A 140 8.89 7.33 14.57
C LEU A 140 9.71 8.62 14.43
N LYS A 141 10.81 8.68 15.17
CA LYS A 141 11.88 9.66 14.93
C LYS A 141 12.78 9.14 13.82
N ILE A 142 13.17 10.04 12.92
CA ILE A 142 14.08 9.75 11.81
C ILE A 142 15.26 10.70 11.85
N GLY A 143 16.42 10.21 11.41
CA GLY A 143 17.62 11.00 11.18
C GLY A 143 17.73 11.46 9.73
N GLU A 144 18.82 12.16 9.45
CA GLU A 144 19.14 12.57 8.09
C GLU A 144 19.70 11.41 7.26
N ASN A 145 19.51 11.44 5.94
CA ASN A 145 20.09 10.44 5.04
C ASN A 145 21.29 10.95 4.22
N GLY A 146 21.60 12.24 4.29
CA GLY A 146 22.68 12.88 3.50
C GLY A 146 22.54 12.77 1.98
N ASN A 147 21.39 12.33 1.46
CA ASN A 147 21.25 12.07 0.04
C ASN A 147 21.06 13.37 -0.75
N PRO A 148 21.87 13.64 -1.78
CA PRO A 148 21.82 14.91 -2.51
C PRO A 148 20.60 15.03 -3.43
N HIS A 149 19.88 13.94 -3.73
CA HIS A 149 18.74 13.93 -4.66
C HIS A 149 17.39 13.92 -3.94
N LEU A 150 17.27 13.07 -2.91
CA LEU A 150 16.09 12.93 -2.06
C LEU A 150 16.52 13.06 -0.60
N PRO A 151 16.77 14.29 -0.12
CA PRO A 151 17.16 14.50 1.27
C PRO A 151 16.00 14.11 2.19
N ILE A 152 16.36 13.41 3.26
CA ILE A 152 15.51 13.21 4.44
C ILE A 152 16.13 14.04 5.55
N LEU A 153 15.34 14.90 6.17
CA LEU A 153 15.75 15.70 7.33
C LEU A 153 15.38 14.97 8.61
N ALA A 154 16.18 15.20 9.67
CA ALA A 154 15.85 14.68 10.98
C ALA A 154 14.51 15.27 11.49
N GLY A 155 13.72 14.44 12.17
CA GLY A 155 12.41 14.86 12.66
C GLY A 155 11.53 13.69 13.08
N GLN A 156 10.21 13.90 13.06
CA GLN A 156 9.23 12.84 13.31
C GLN A 156 8.36 12.61 12.08
N VAL A 157 8.02 11.35 11.84
CA VAL A 157 7.05 10.98 10.81
C VAL A 157 5.98 10.06 11.39
N LEU A 158 4.76 10.23 10.90
CA LEU A 158 3.64 9.34 11.10
C LEU A 158 3.50 8.45 9.87
N TRP A 159 3.47 7.14 10.09
CA TRP A 159 3.13 6.13 9.10
C TRP A 159 1.73 5.63 9.36
N GLU A 160 0.88 5.65 8.34
CA GLU A 160 -0.50 5.13 8.42
C GLU A 160 -0.74 4.12 7.30
N ARG A 161 -1.43 3.03 7.62
CA ARG A 161 -1.81 2.00 6.64
C ARG A 161 -3.08 2.43 5.92
N ILE A 162 -3.03 2.42 4.59
CA ILE A 162 -4.18 2.64 3.72
C ILE A 162 -4.34 1.43 2.81
N VAL A 163 -5.55 0.88 2.73
CA VAL A 163 -5.86 -0.18 1.77
C VAL A 163 -6.40 0.47 0.49
N LEU A 164 -5.72 0.24 -0.63
CA LEU A 164 -6.16 0.71 -1.94
C LEU A 164 -7.30 -0.18 -2.46
N ALA A 165 -8.01 0.24 -3.50
CA ALA A 165 -9.15 -0.54 -4.01
C ALA A 165 -8.76 -1.85 -4.71
N ASP A 166 -7.49 -1.98 -5.14
CA ASP A 166 -6.89 -3.24 -5.55
C ASP A 166 -6.39 -4.08 -4.35
N GLY A 167 -6.74 -3.67 -3.13
CA GLY A 167 -6.39 -4.28 -1.84
C GLY A 167 -4.92 -4.40 -1.55
N SER A 168 -4.06 -3.82 -2.38
CA SER A 168 -2.71 -3.55 -1.97
C SER A 168 -2.74 -2.60 -0.77
N VAL A 169 -1.71 -2.72 0.06
CA VAL A 169 -1.54 -1.83 1.19
C VAL A 169 -0.56 -0.74 0.78
N ALA A 170 -1.00 0.50 0.88
CA ALA A 170 -0.17 1.68 0.83
C ALA A 170 0.14 2.17 2.24
N ARG A 171 1.25 2.90 2.36
CA ARG A 171 1.67 3.60 3.56
C ARG A 171 1.65 5.09 3.27
N LEU A 172 0.81 5.82 4.00
CA LEU A 172 0.83 7.28 4.02
C LEU A 172 1.90 7.71 5.02
N VAL A 173 2.80 8.59 4.59
CA VAL A 173 3.91 9.08 5.41
C VAL A 173 3.78 10.59 5.52
N THR A 174 3.54 11.07 6.74
CA THR A 174 3.36 12.49 7.07
C THR A 174 4.49 12.94 7.98
N THR A 175 5.20 14.02 7.62
CA THR A 175 6.12 14.66 8.58
C THR A 175 5.31 15.38 9.65
N LEU A 176 5.64 15.11 10.91
CA LEU A 176 5.10 15.81 12.07
C LEU A 176 6.14 16.87 12.44
N ASP A 177 5.71 18.13 12.42
CA ASP A 177 6.55 19.29 12.73
C ASP A 177 6.98 19.31 14.20
#